data_AF-A0A3B0PEK8-F1
#
_entry.id   AF-A0A3B0PEK8-F1
#
_cell.length_a   1.000
_cell.length_b   1.000
_cell.length_c   1.000
_cell.angle_alpha   90.00
_cell.angle_beta   90.00
_cell.angle_gamma   90.00
#
_symmetry.space_group_name_H-M   'P 1'
#
loop_
_entity.id
_entity.type
_entity.pdbx_description
1 polymer ?
#
loop_
_entity_poly.entity_id
_entity_poly.type
_entity_poly.pdbx_seq_one_letter_code
_entity_poly.pdbx_strand_id
1 'polypeptide(L)'
;MYSKAVDNPQYSWDQVPKKIKNTFKKLGILEAEAKFLNGVSTQYDSQAVYHSIEKELAENGVIFTDTDTAVQKYPELVKKYFGSIVSTNDNKFAALNTAFW
;
A
#
# COMPACT_ATOMS: atom_id res chain seq x y z
N MET A 1 -25.66 6.57 2.64
CA MET A 1 -25.52 5.88 3.94
C MET A 1 -24.09 6.07 4.40
N TYR A 2 -23.90 6.85 5.46
CA TYR A 2 -22.59 7.17 6.03
C TYR A 2 -22.30 6.12 7.11
N SER A 3 -21.33 5.24 6.87
CA SER A 3 -20.92 4.26 7.88
C SER A 3 -19.96 4.95 8.85
N LYS A 4 -20.39 5.06 10.12
CA LYS A 4 -19.59 5.55 11.26
C LYS A 4 -18.22 4.84 11.30
N ALA A 5 -17.14 5.62 11.38
CA ALA A 5 -15.84 5.10 11.77
C ALA A 5 -15.96 4.51 13.19
N VAL A 6 -15.64 3.23 13.32
CA VAL A 6 -15.57 2.57 14.63
C VAL A 6 -14.25 2.99 15.25
N ASP A 7 -14.33 3.82 16.28
CA ASP A 7 -13.20 4.17 17.15
C ASP A 7 -12.68 2.87 17.79
N ASN A 8 -11.41 2.57 17.50
CA ASN A 8 -10.57 1.50 18.07
C ASN A 8 -10.55 0.14 17.35
N PRO A 9 -9.57 -0.09 16.45
CA PRO A 9 -9.33 -1.38 15.82
C PRO A 9 -7.98 -1.95 16.25
N GLN A 10 -7.88 -2.45 17.48
CA GLN A 10 -6.88 -3.49 17.81
C GLN A 10 -7.48 -4.86 17.51
N TYR A 11 -7.68 -5.17 16.23
CA TYR A 11 -8.06 -6.53 15.85
C TYR A 11 -6.81 -7.41 15.81
N SER A 12 -6.61 -8.17 16.88
CA SER A 12 -5.67 -9.30 16.86
C SER A 12 -6.04 -10.22 15.70
N TRP A 13 -5.03 -10.85 15.08
CA TRP A 13 -5.20 -11.84 14.02
C TRP A 13 -6.26 -12.90 14.35
N ASP A 14 -6.42 -13.24 15.63
CA ASP A 14 -7.42 -14.20 16.10
C ASP A 14 -8.86 -13.73 15.91
N GLN A 15 -9.10 -12.41 15.92
CA GLN A 15 -10.42 -11.79 15.76
C GLN A 15 -10.82 -11.55 14.29
N VAL A 16 -9.89 -11.77 13.35
CA VAL A 16 -10.19 -11.62 11.92
C VAL A 16 -11.23 -12.68 11.51
N PRO A 17 -12.36 -12.28 10.87
CA PRO A 17 -13.39 -13.21 10.44
C PRO A 17 -12.83 -14.35 9.57
N LYS A 18 -13.31 -15.58 9.78
CA LYS A 18 -12.85 -16.79 9.06
C LYS A 18 -12.86 -16.64 7.54
N LYS A 19 -13.82 -15.88 6.99
CA LYS A 19 -13.92 -15.60 5.55
C LYS A 19 -12.66 -14.89 5.02
N ILE A 20 -12.15 -13.92 5.78
CA ILE A 20 -10.97 -13.14 5.43
C ILE A 20 -9.72 -14.02 5.54
N LYS A 21 -9.53 -14.72 6.67
CA LYS A 21 -8.42 -15.69 6.85
C LYS A 21 -8.34 -16.72 5.71
N ASN A 22 -9.50 -17.25 5.30
CA ASN A 22 -9.60 -18.19 4.19
C ASN A 22 -9.23 -17.56 2.85
N THR A 23 -9.58 -16.29 2.62
CA THR A 23 -9.17 -15.54 1.42
C THR A 23 -7.65 -15.36 1.39
N PHE A 24 -7.04 -14.90 2.49
CA PHE A 24 -5.58 -14.76 2.58
C PHE A 24 -4.86 -16.08 2.33
N LYS A 25 -5.33 -17.18 2.94
CA LYS A 25 -4.80 -18.53 2.72
C LYS A 25 -4.94 -18.99 1.26
N LYS A 26 -6.07 -18.68 0.59
CA LYS A 26 -6.29 -18.99 -0.83
C LYS A 26 -5.40 -18.18 -1.77
N LEU A 27 -5.11 -16.94 -1.41
CA LEU A 27 -4.20 -16.07 -2.17
C LEU A 27 -2.73 -16.40 -1.93
N GLY A 28 -2.41 -17.39 -1.08
CA GLY A 28 -1.04 -17.78 -0.76
C GLY A 28 -0.30 -16.76 0.10
N ILE A 29 -1.01 -15.77 0.67
CA ILE A 29 -0.41 -14.74 1.51
C ILE A 29 -0.07 -15.39 2.85
N LEU A 30 1.21 -15.38 3.20
CA LEU A 30 1.71 -15.97 4.43
C LEU A 30 1.06 -15.29 5.64
N GLU A 31 0.82 -16.01 6.74
CA GLU A 31 0.16 -15.42 7.92
C GLU A 31 0.92 -14.21 8.49
N ALA A 32 2.23 -14.15 8.30
CA ALA A 32 3.05 -12.99 8.63
C ALA A 32 2.73 -11.76 7.76
N GLU A 33 2.61 -11.95 6.44
CA GLU A 33 2.17 -10.90 5.51
C GLU A 33 0.71 -10.54 5.74
N ALA A 34 -0.14 -11.49 6.10
CA ALA A 34 -1.54 -11.21 6.40
C ALA A 34 -1.72 -10.47 7.73
N LYS A 35 -0.88 -10.75 8.74
CA LYS A 35 -0.78 -9.96 9.98
C LYS A 35 -0.24 -8.56 9.70
N PHE A 36 0.75 -8.43 8.81
CA PHE A 36 1.25 -7.15 8.35
C PHE A 36 0.14 -6.36 7.62
N LEU A 37 -0.55 -6.97 6.66
CA LEU A 37 -1.62 -6.34 5.88
C LEU A 37 -2.87 -6.00 6.71
N ASN A 38 -3.23 -6.81 7.73
CA ASN A 38 -4.31 -6.49 8.68
C ASN A 38 -3.89 -5.50 9.77
N GLY A 39 -2.61 -5.45 10.15
CA GLY A 39 -2.09 -4.51 11.15
C GLY A 39 -1.72 -3.13 10.58
N VAL A 40 -1.66 -3.00 9.26
CA VAL A 40 -1.18 -1.78 8.55
C VAL A 40 -2.31 -0.96 7.91
N SER A 41 -3.57 -1.36 8.05
CA SER A 41 -4.71 -0.54 7.56
C SER A 41 -5.43 0.28 8.64
N THR A 42 -4.93 0.26 9.88
CA THR A 42 -5.61 0.89 11.01
C THR A 42 -4.66 1.71 11.87
N GLN A 43 -4.33 2.88 11.32
CA GLN A 43 -4.04 4.14 12.01
C GLN A 43 -3.73 4.02 13.52
N TYR A 44 -2.52 3.62 13.92
CA TYR A 44 -1.82 4.24 15.06
C TYR A 44 -0.40 3.73 15.28
N ASP A 45 -0.06 2.48 14.91
CA ASP A 45 1.27 1.91 15.19
C ASP A 45 2.13 1.69 13.92
N SER A 46 1.64 2.13 12.77
CA SER A 46 2.38 2.06 11.51
C SER A 46 3.47 3.13 11.40
N GLN A 47 3.36 4.28 12.08
CA GLN A 47 4.33 5.37 11.88
C GLN A 47 5.73 5.04 12.35
N ALA A 48 5.90 4.36 13.50
CA ALA A 48 7.22 4.06 14.06
C ALA A 48 7.97 3.01 13.23
N VAL A 49 7.28 1.95 12.81
CA VAL A 49 7.85 0.89 11.96
C VAL A 49 8.08 1.39 10.53
N TYR A 50 7.15 2.19 9.98
CA TYR A 50 7.39 2.85 8.69
C TYR A 50 8.59 3.79 8.78
N HIS A 51 8.72 4.60 9.82
CA HIS A 51 9.88 5.48 9.98
C HIS A 51 11.20 4.73 10.13
N SER A 52 11.23 3.62 10.88
CA SER A 52 12.48 2.84 11.03
C SER A 52 12.91 2.22 9.70
N ILE A 53 11.97 1.68 8.93
CA ILE A 53 12.25 1.10 7.61
C ILE A 53 12.59 2.20 6.61
N GLU A 54 11.86 3.32 6.61
CA GLU A 54 12.11 4.46 5.73
C GLU A 54 13.52 5.02 5.95
N LYS A 55 13.98 5.11 7.21
CA LYS A 55 15.33 5.55 7.53
C LYS A 55 16.40 4.56 7.04
N GLU A 56 16.23 3.27 7.31
CA GLU A 56 17.17 2.24 6.83
C GLU A 56 17.25 2.20 5.30
N LEU A 57 16.10 2.30 4.62
CA LEU A 57 16.01 2.37 3.17
C LEU A 57 16.68 3.65 2.63
N ALA A 58 16.45 4.79 3.27
CA ALA A 58 17.07 6.05 2.90
C ALA A 58 18.60 6.03 3.04
N GLU A 59 19.13 5.39 4.09
CA GLU A 59 20.57 5.18 4.28
C GLU A 59 21.20 4.37 3.14
N ASN A 60 20.43 3.46 2.54
CA ASN A 60 20.80 2.68 1.36
C ASN A 60 20.50 3.40 0.02
N GLY A 61 20.03 4.65 0.06
CA GLY A 61 19.69 5.43 -1.13
C GLY A 61 18.37 5.06 -1.80
N VAL A 62 17.52 4.28 -1.12
CA VAL A 62 16.20 3.88 -1.62
C VAL A 62 15.17 4.97 -1.34
N ILE A 63 14.43 5.37 -2.37
CA ILE A 63 13.30 6.29 -2.24
C ILE A 63 12.03 5.47 -2.00
N PHE A 64 11.55 5.43 -0.76
CA PHE A 64 10.31 4.77 -0.38
C PHE A 64 9.27 5.82 0.03
N THR A 65 8.35 6.13 -0.88
CA THR A 65 7.31 7.15 -0.66
C THR A 65 6.08 6.85 -1.51
N ASP A 66 4.94 7.46 -1.18
CA ASP A 66 3.72 7.34 -1.97
C ASP A 66 3.86 8.07 -3.32
N THR A 67 3.00 7.71 -4.28
CA THR A 67 3.14 8.20 -5.65
C THR A 67 2.83 9.71 -5.79
N ASP A 68 1.99 10.28 -4.91
CA ASP A 68 1.67 11.72 -4.91
C ASP A 68 2.86 12.54 -4.41
N THR A 69 3.52 12.09 -3.35
CA THR A 69 4.76 12.67 -2.87
C THR A 69 5.89 12.49 -3.88
N ALA A 70 5.96 11.33 -4.54
CA ALA A 70 6.98 11.04 -5.55
C ALA A 70 6.90 11.99 -6.75
N VAL A 71 5.70 12.29 -7.26
CA VAL A 71 5.55 13.20 -8.41
C VAL A 71 5.94 14.65 -8.06
N GLN A 72 5.74 15.07 -6.80
CA GLN A 72 6.11 16.41 -6.35
C GLN A 72 7.62 16.55 -6.07
N LYS A 73 8.21 15.59 -5.37
CA LYS A 73 9.63 15.66 -4.93
C LYS A 73 10.62 15.12 -5.96
N TYR A 74 10.20 14.14 -6.76
CA TYR A 74 11.05 13.46 -7.75
C TYR A 74 10.40 13.40 -9.14
N PRO A 75 9.94 14.54 -9.70
CA PRO A 75 9.18 14.57 -10.96
C PRO A 75 9.97 13.97 -12.13
N GLU A 76 11.29 14.16 -12.17
CA GLU A 76 12.15 13.64 -13.23
C GLU A 76 12.20 12.10 -13.24
N LEU A 77 12.25 11.48 -12.07
CA LEU A 77 12.24 10.02 -11.95
C LEU A 77 10.87 9.45 -12.34
N VAL A 78 9.79 10.06 -11.83
CA VAL A 78 8.43 9.63 -12.16
C VAL A 78 8.21 9.78 -13.67
N LYS A 79 8.50 10.93 -14.27
CA LYS A 79 8.33 11.14 -15.71
C LYS A 79 9.16 10.17 -16.57
N LYS A 80 10.36 9.80 -16.12
CA LYS A 80 11.22 8.87 -16.85
C LYS A 80 10.65 7.44 -16.91
N TYR A 81 10.01 6.97 -15.83
CA TYR A 81 9.59 5.58 -15.71
C TYR A 81 8.08 5.36 -15.82
N PHE A 82 7.27 6.36 -15.50
CA PHE A 82 5.82 6.26 -15.53
C PHE A 82 5.32 6.02 -16.96
N GLY A 83 4.49 4.99 -17.15
CA GLY A 83 3.97 4.60 -18.46
C GLY A 83 4.98 3.91 -19.39
N SER A 84 6.22 3.64 -18.96
CA SER A 84 7.26 3.02 -19.80
C SER A 84 7.03 1.52 -20.06
N ILE A 85 6.49 0.80 -19.07
CA ILE A 85 6.19 -0.64 -19.16
C ILE A 85 4.72 -0.87 -19.55
N VAL A 86 3.80 -0.19 -18.86
CA VAL A 86 2.37 -0.24 -19.16
C VAL A 86 2.00 1.07 -19.84
N SER A 87 1.87 1.03 -21.16
CA SER A 87 1.53 2.21 -21.96
C SER A 87 0.09 2.66 -21.68
N THR A 88 -0.15 3.96 -21.79
CA THR A 88 -1.51 4.53 -21.66
C THR A 88 -2.48 3.98 -22.69
N ASN A 89 -1.97 3.48 -23.82
CA ASN A 89 -2.77 2.90 -24.91
C ASN A 89 -2.77 1.36 -24.91
N ASP A 90 -2.28 0.73 -23.84
CA ASP A 90 -2.26 -0.74 -23.72
C ASP A 90 -3.69 -1.30 -23.78
N ASN A 91 -4.57 -0.81 -22.91
CA ASN A 91 -5.98 -1.18 -22.89
C ASN A 91 -6.82 -0.12 -22.18
N LYS A 92 -8.14 -0.27 -22.26
CA LYS A 92 -9.09 0.70 -21.67
C LYS A 92 -8.92 0.94 -20.17
N PHE A 93 -8.42 -0.04 -19.41
CA PHE A 93 -8.21 0.11 -17.97
C PHE A 93 -6.88 0.80 -17.67
N ALA A 94 -5.83 0.53 -18.46
CA ALA A 94 -4.58 1.27 -18.37
C ALA A 94 -4.79 2.76 -18.70
N ALA A 95 -5.51 3.05 -19.79
CA ALA A 95 -5.89 4.41 -20.16
C ALA A 95 -6.65 5.12 -19.05
N LEU A 96 -7.64 4.44 -18.45
CA LEU A 96 -8.41 4.97 -17.33
C LEU A 96 -7.53 5.20 -16.10
N ASN A 97 -6.67 4.26 -15.73
CA ASN A 97 -5.80 4.43 -14.57
C ASN A 97 -4.83 5.60 -14.76
N THR A 98 -4.18 5.72 -15.91
CA THR A 98 -3.26 6.84 -16.18
C THR A 98 -3.96 8.20 -16.27
N ALA A 99 -5.22 8.24 -16.70
CA ALA A 99 -5.96 9.50 -16.77
C ALA A 99 -6.47 10.02 -15.41
N PHE A 100 -6.63 9.13 -14.44
CA PHE A 100 -7.23 9.43 -13.12
C PHE A 100 -6.27 9.28 -11.94
N TRP A 101 -5.05 8.76 -12.18
CA TRP A 101 -3.94 8.82 -11.25
C TRP A 101 -3.28 10.21 -11.33
#